data_AF-A0A7S4EFV9-F1
#
_entry.id   AF-A0A7S4EFV9-F1
#
_cell.length_a   1.000
_cell.length_b   1.000
_cell.length_c   1.000
_cell.angle_alpha   90.00
_cell.angle_beta   90.00
_cell.angle_gamma   90.00
#
_symmetry.space_group_name_H-M   'P 1'
#
loop_
_entity.id
_entity.type
_entity.pdbx_description
1 polymer ?
#
loop_
_entity_poly.entity_id
_entity_poly.type
_entity_poly.pdbx_seq_one_letter_code
_entity_poly.pdbx_strand_id
1 'polypeptide(L)'
;MARYWFAQILDGLSHLQRMGICHRDMSLENILVDEYTRSVVIDLGMCLRVPYDNGKGIGDVTAGGLRRLMKPLIPCGKPNYISPEILASNKPFDGFAIDLWATGVTLFIMLVGLPPWEFARPDDPRYVMVTRGKLSRMLESWKRPVSELAADLLQKMLMEDPRQRLSLSEVKDHPWVVDQTPETNITNSMLYQGNDSSDQGWRT
;
A
#
# COMPACT_ATOMS: atom_id res chain seq x y z
N MET A 1 4.52 -14.70 -0.50
CA MET A 1 3.94 -14.32 0.82
C MET A 1 3.30 -12.94 0.84
N ALA A 2 3.95 -11.88 0.35
CA ALA A 2 3.37 -10.53 0.37
C ALA A 2 1.98 -10.44 -0.29
N ARG A 3 1.83 -10.99 -1.50
CA ARG A 3 0.55 -11.06 -2.23
C ARG A 3 -0.59 -11.66 -1.41
N TYR A 4 -0.34 -12.78 -0.74
CA TYR A 4 -1.32 -13.49 0.08
C TYR A 4 -1.89 -12.60 1.20
N TRP A 5 -1.00 -11.97 1.98
CA TRP A 5 -1.41 -11.07 3.05
C TRP A 5 -2.03 -9.79 2.51
N PHE A 6 -1.48 -9.25 1.42
CA PHE A 6 -2.01 -8.03 0.80
C PHE A 6 -3.46 -8.20 0.33
N ALA A 7 -3.80 -9.33 -0.29
CA ALA A 7 -5.18 -9.63 -0.71
C ALA A 7 -6.16 -9.56 0.48
N GLN A 8 -5.75 -10.05 1.65
CA GLN A 8 -6.57 -10.00 2.86
C GLN A 8 -6.64 -8.60 3.50
N ILE A 9 -5.57 -7.83 3.44
CA ILE A 9 -5.57 -6.41 3.83
C ILE A 9 -6.59 -5.65 2.96
N LEU A 10 -6.64 -5.92 1.66
CA LEU A 10 -7.64 -5.33 0.76
C LEU A 10 -9.07 -5.74 1.12
N ASP A 11 -9.29 -6.95 1.61
CA ASP A 11 -10.60 -7.39 2.10
C ASP A 11 -11.03 -6.64 3.37
N GLY A 12 -10.09 -6.41 4.30
CA GLY A 12 -10.31 -5.57 5.47
C GLY A 12 -10.66 -4.12 5.08
N LEU A 13 -9.90 -3.55 4.16
CA LEU A 13 -10.18 -2.19 3.64
C LEU A 13 -11.52 -2.14 2.90
N SER A 14 -11.88 -3.17 2.15
CA SER A 14 -13.18 -3.30 1.47
C SER A 14 -14.34 -3.36 2.46
N HIS A 15 -14.15 -4.02 3.60
CA HIS A 15 -15.12 -4.00 4.68
C HIS A 15 -15.33 -2.58 5.25
N LEU A 16 -14.25 -1.86 5.56
CA LEU A 16 -14.34 -0.48 6.04
C LEU A 16 -15.03 0.45 5.04
N GLN A 17 -14.66 0.38 3.75
CA GLN A 17 -15.30 1.19 2.71
C GLN A 17 -16.81 0.91 2.58
N ARG A 18 -17.24 -0.36 2.65
CA ARG A 18 -18.68 -0.72 2.65
C ARG A 18 -19.43 -0.17 3.86
N MET A 19 -18.75 -0.06 5.00
CA MET A 19 -19.30 0.57 6.21
C MET A 19 -19.26 2.10 6.15
N GLY A 20 -18.74 2.70 5.06
CA GLY A 20 -18.61 4.14 4.94
C GLY A 20 -17.53 4.71 5.85
N ILE A 21 -16.51 3.93 6.20
CA ILE A 21 -15.45 4.31 7.15
C ILE A 21 -14.11 4.39 6.42
N CYS A 22 -13.39 5.49 6.62
CA CYS A 22 -11.96 5.57 6.32
C CYS A 22 -11.14 5.36 7.60
N HIS A 23 -10.02 4.67 7.48
CA HIS A 23 -9.17 4.27 8.61
C HIS A 23 -8.23 5.39 9.07
N ARG A 24 -7.59 6.07 8.12
CA ARG A 24 -6.65 7.18 8.32
C ARG A 24 -5.33 6.83 9.02
N ASP A 25 -5.07 5.56 9.29
CA ASP A 25 -3.80 5.06 9.83
C ASP A 25 -3.54 3.62 9.34
N MET A 26 -3.78 3.35 8.05
CA MET A 26 -3.42 2.06 7.45
C MET A 26 -1.89 1.91 7.47
N SER A 27 -1.40 0.88 8.13
CA SER A 27 0.04 0.63 8.26
C SER A 27 0.31 -0.82 8.66
N LEU A 28 1.54 -1.31 8.50
CA LEU A 28 1.89 -2.69 8.90
C LEU A 28 1.66 -2.96 10.39
N GLU A 29 1.85 -1.96 11.23
CA GLU A 29 1.65 -2.03 12.68
C GLU A 29 0.17 -2.23 13.05
N ASN A 30 -0.75 -1.83 12.16
CA ASN A 30 -2.20 -1.96 12.35
C ASN A 30 -2.79 -3.16 11.58
N ILE A 31 -1.94 -4.09 11.12
CA ILE A 31 -2.34 -5.37 10.55
C ILE A 31 -1.92 -6.49 11.50
N LEU A 32 -2.87 -7.12 12.16
CA LEU A 32 -2.60 -8.36 12.90
C LEU A 32 -2.67 -9.55 11.95
N VAL A 33 -1.76 -10.49 12.10
CA VAL A 33 -1.81 -11.80 11.44
C VAL A 33 -1.98 -12.88 12.50
N ASP A 34 -2.89 -13.82 12.27
CA ASP A 34 -2.91 -15.05 13.05
C ASP A 34 -1.83 -16.02 12.57
N GLU A 35 -1.61 -17.08 13.36
CA GLU A 35 -0.47 -17.97 13.22
C GLU A 35 -0.32 -18.58 11.82
N TYR A 36 -1.39 -18.73 11.02
CA TYR A 36 -1.28 -19.44 9.74
C TYR A 36 -2.22 -19.00 8.61
N THR A 37 -3.23 -18.14 8.84
CA THR A 37 -4.32 -18.05 7.86
C THR A 37 -4.84 -16.64 7.59
N ARG A 38 -4.93 -15.75 8.57
CA ARG A 38 -5.71 -14.52 8.40
C ARG A 38 -5.02 -13.26 8.84
N SER A 39 -5.25 -12.18 8.10
CA SER A 39 -4.92 -10.82 8.53
C SER A 39 -6.16 -10.03 8.89
N VAL A 40 -6.07 -9.17 9.91
CA VAL A 40 -7.15 -8.29 10.37
C VAL A 40 -6.62 -6.86 10.51
N VAL A 41 -7.38 -5.90 9.98
CA VAL A 41 -7.13 -4.47 10.18
C VAL A 41 -7.64 -4.08 11.57
N ILE A 42 -6.77 -3.48 12.39
CA ILE A 42 -7.05 -3.10 13.78
C ILE A 42 -6.81 -1.61 14.03
N ASP A 43 -7.06 -1.17 15.27
CA ASP A 43 -6.89 0.22 15.72
C ASP A 43 -7.75 1.25 14.97
N LEU A 44 -9.04 1.22 15.29
CA LEU A 44 -10.02 2.13 14.71
C LEU A 44 -10.05 3.51 15.40
N GLY A 45 -9.06 3.85 16.23
CA GLY A 45 -9.05 5.10 17.02
C GLY A 45 -9.04 6.37 16.18
N MET A 46 -8.55 6.28 14.94
CA MET A 46 -8.43 7.40 13.99
C MET A 46 -9.49 7.39 12.89
N CYS A 47 -10.35 6.36 12.88
CA CYS A 47 -11.36 6.16 11.86
C CYS A 47 -12.39 7.29 11.84
N LEU A 48 -12.91 7.60 10.65
CA LEU A 48 -14.00 8.55 10.49
C LEU A 48 -15.04 8.05 9.49
N ARG A 49 -16.29 8.47 9.70
CA ARG A 49 -17.36 8.25 8.72
C ARG A 49 -17.17 9.18 7.53
N VAL A 50 -17.17 8.60 6.35
CA VAL A 50 -17.16 9.34 5.08
C VAL A 50 -18.56 9.92 4.85
N PRO A 51 -18.68 11.23 4.54
CA PRO A 51 -19.97 11.87 4.32
C PRO A 51 -20.60 11.45 2.99
N TYR A 52 -21.92 11.23 3.01
CA TYR A 52 -22.74 11.00 1.82
C TYR A 52 -23.86 12.03 1.75
N ASP A 53 -24.15 12.48 0.54
CA ASP A 53 -25.18 13.49 0.28
C ASP A 53 -26.28 12.90 -0.61
N ASN A 54 -27.50 12.86 -0.06
CA ASN A 54 -28.69 12.34 -0.73
C ASN A 54 -29.62 13.44 -1.25
N GLY A 55 -29.17 14.69 -1.28
CA GLY A 55 -29.95 15.86 -1.72
C GLY A 55 -30.92 16.40 -0.67
N LYS A 56 -31.09 15.71 0.47
CA LYS A 56 -31.89 16.19 1.63
C LYS A 56 -31.03 16.55 2.84
N GLY A 57 -29.76 16.18 2.82
CA GLY A 57 -28.79 16.46 3.87
C GLY A 57 -27.55 15.61 3.74
N ILE A 58 -26.56 15.87 4.61
CA ILE A 58 -25.34 15.07 4.71
C ILE A 58 -25.55 14.00 5.78
N GLY A 59 -25.46 12.74 5.38
CA GLY A 59 -25.50 11.58 6.25
C GLY A 59 -24.27 10.69 6.06
N ASP A 60 -24.43 9.41 6.33
CA ASP A 60 -23.41 8.38 6.07
C ASP A 60 -23.84 7.43 4.94
N VAL A 61 -23.09 6.37 4.71
CA VAL A 61 -23.35 5.40 3.63
C VAL A 61 -24.76 4.82 3.65
N THR A 62 -25.43 4.76 4.81
CA THR A 62 -26.80 4.23 4.95
C THR A 62 -27.87 5.20 4.43
N ALA A 63 -27.57 6.49 4.39
CA ALA A 63 -28.48 7.51 3.87
C ALA A 63 -28.64 7.45 2.34
N GLY A 64 -27.80 6.66 1.67
CA GLY A 64 -27.67 6.63 0.21
C GLY A 64 -27.09 7.93 -0.34
N GLY A 65 -26.96 8.00 -1.67
CA GLY A 65 -26.51 9.20 -2.37
C GLY A 65 -25.04 9.22 -2.74
N LEU A 66 -24.53 10.42 -3.05
CA LEU A 66 -23.17 10.61 -3.57
C LEU A 66 -22.17 10.78 -2.44
N ARG A 67 -21.08 10.01 -2.49
CA ARG A 67 -19.92 10.18 -1.60
C ARG A 67 -19.37 11.60 -1.73
N ARG A 68 -19.06 12.23 -0.60
CA ARG A 68 -18.47 13.57 -0.54
C ARG A 68 -17.05 13.52 0.01
N LEU A 69 -16.27 14.56 -0.27
CA LEU A 69 -14.97 14.76 0.34
C LEU A 69 -15.14 15.05 1.83
N MET A 70 -14.19 14.57 2.61
CA MET A 70 -14.05 14.89 4.01
C MET A 70 -13.64 16.34 4.19
N LYS A 71 -14.07 16.96 5.29
CA LYS A 71 -13.59 18.29 5.67
C LYS A 71 -12.09 18.25 5.96
N PRO A 72 -11.36 19.37 5.79
CA PRO A 72 -9.96 19.45 6.19
C PRO A 72 -9.76 19.06 7.65
N LEU A 73 -8.70 18.31 7.94
CA LEU A 73 -8.34 17.84 9.28
C LEU A 73 -6.83 17.97 9.49
N ILE A 74 -6.42 18.00 10.75
CA ILE A 74 -4.99 17.94 11.10
C ILE A 74 -4.45 16.57 10.62
N PRO A 75 -3.26 16.54 9.98
CA PRO A 75 -2.60 15.31 9.60
C PRO A 75 -2.44 14.38 10.81
N CYS A 76 -2.74 13.11 10.60
CA CYS A 76 -2.60 12.08 11.62
C CYS A 76 -2.15 10.77 10.99
N GLY A 77 -1.77 9.83 11.85
CA GLY A 77 -1.17 8.56 11.44
C GLY A 77 0.35 8.65 11.33
N LYS A 78 0.95 7.58 10.82
CA LYS A 78 2.41 7.41 10.78
C LYS A 78 3.05 8.17 9.60
N PRO A 79 4.07 9.02 9.81
CA PRO A 79 4.64 9.94 8.81
C PRO A 79 4.83 9.41 7.38
N ASN A 80 5.42 8.22 7.26
CA ASN A 80 5.75 7.59 5.99
C ASN A 80 4.51 7.08 5.21
N TYR A 81 3.40 6.86 5.90
CA TYR A 81 2.12 6.39 5.34
C TYR A 81 1.16 7.54 5.00
N ILE A 82 1.37 8.75 5.53
CA ILE A 82 0.48 9.89 5.27
C ILE A 82 0.59 10.29 3.79
N SER A 83 -0.56 10.45 3.14
CA SER A 83 -0.65 10.84 1.74
C SER A 83 -0.27 12.31 1.49
N PRO A 84 0.24 12.66 0.30
CA PRO A 84 0.76 13.99 0.02
C PRO A 84 -0.32 15.09 0.16
N GLU A 85 -1.57 14.81 -0.21
CA GLU A 85 -2.67 15.77 -0.10
C GLU A 85 -3.03 16.14 1.34
N ILE A 86 -2.80 15.23 2.29
CA ILE A 86 -2.97 15.48 3.72
C ILE A 86 -1.78 16.30 4.26
N LEU A 87 -0.55 16.02 3.80
CA LEU A 87 0.64 16.78 4.22
C LEU A 87 0.66 18.21 3.65
N ALA A 88 0.20 18.39 2.41
CA ALA A 88 0.40 19.62 1.65
C ALA A 88 -0.69 20.68 1.87
N SER A 89 -1.87 20.30 2.38
CA SER A 89 -3.01 21.21 2.32
C SER A 89 -4.01 21.04 3.47
N ASN A 90 -4.65 22.15 3.83
CA ASN A 90 -5.85 22.15 4.66
C ASN A 90 -7.10 22.18 3.74
N LYS A 91 -7.17 21.27 2.77
CA LYS A 91 -8.28 21.16 1.80
C LYS A 91 -9.12 19.91 2.05
N PRO A 92 -10.38 19.89 1.56
CA PRO A 92 -11.18 18.67 1.57
C PRO A 92 -10.47 17.54 0.82
N PHE A 93 -10.59 16.32 1.32
CA PHE A 93 -9.87 15.14 0.79
C PHE A 93 -10.78 13.93 0.69
N ASP A 94 -10.41 12.94 -0.14
CA ASP A 94 -11.14 11.67 -0.24
C ASP A 94 -10.57 10.69 0.80
N GLY A 95 -11.38 10.37 1.82
CA GLY A 95 -10.97 9.46 2.90
C GLY A 95 -10.56 8.06 2.42
N PHE A 96 -11.16 7.56 1.35
CA PHE A 96 -10.81 6.25 0.81
C PHE A 96 -9.53 6.29 -0.02
N ALA A 97 -9.25 7.40 -0.69
CA ALA A 97 -8.05 7.56 -1.49
C ALA A 97 -6.78 7.69 -0.62
N ILE A 98 -6.89 8.29 0.57
CA ILE A 98 -5.76 8.36 1.52
C ILE A 98 -5.46 7.00 2.14
N ASP A 99 -6.47 6.17 2.40
CA ASP A 99 -6.26 4.80 2.89
C ASP A 99 -5.63 3.92 1.81
N LEU A 100 -6.01 4.09 0.54
CA LEU A 100 -5.40 3.39 -0.58
C LEU A 100 -3.92 3.77 -0.77
N TRP A 101 -3.58 5.05 -0.61
CA TRP A 101 -2.17 5.47 -0.60
C TRP A 101 -1.38 4.77 0.50
N ALA A 102 -1.87 4.84 1.74
CA ALA A 102 -1.22 4.21 2.90
C ALA A 102 -1.12 2.68 2.76
N THR A 103 -2.12 2.05 2.12
CA THR A 103 -2.10 0.63 1.75
C THR A 103 -1.06 0.34 0.65
N GLY A 104 -0.84 1.26 -0.29
CA GLY A 104 0.25 1.18 -1.26
C GLY A 104 1.63 1.27 -0.61
N VAL A 105 1.80 2.16 0.38
CA VAL A 105 3.03 2.23 1.20
C VAL A 105 3.23 0.93 1.99
N THR A 106 2.16 0.36 2.54
CA THR A 106 2.18 -0.95 3.22
C THR A 106 2.70 -2.04 2.29
N LEU A 107 2.15 -2.15 1.07
CA LEU A 107 2.63 -3.10 0.06
C LEU A 107 4.10 -2.87 -0.30
N PHE A 108 4.51 -1.61 -0.46
CA PHE A 108 5.90 -1.27 -0.76
C PHE A 108 6.83 -1.82 0.31
N ILE A 109 6.52 -1.60 1.59
CA ILE A 109 7.35 -2.09 2.70
C ILE A 109 7.35 -3.62 2.74
N MET A 110 6.21 -4.28 2.48
CA MET A 110 6.15 -5.75 2.42
C MET A 110 7.06 -6.35 1.35
N LEU A 111 7.23 -5.66 0.22
CA LEU A 111 8.04 -6.13 -0.91
C LEU A 111 9.52 -5.73 -0.80
N VAL A 112 9.80 -4.51 -0.32
CA VAL A 112 11.14 -3.91 -0.35
C VAL A 112 11.86 -4.04 1.00
N GLY A 113 11.10 -4.14 2.10
CA GLY A 113 11.60 -4.25 3.47
C GLY A 113 11.94 -2.91 4.14
N LEU A 114 11.69 -1.78 3.48
CA LEU A 114 11.94 -0.43 4.01
C LEU A 114 10.94 0.58 3.42
N PRO A 115 10.63 1.68 4.11
CA PRO A 115 9.68 2.67 3.63
C PRO A 115 10.22 3.45 2.41
N PRO A 116 9.34 3.85 1.48
CA PRO A 116 9.77 4.56 0.25
C PRO A 116 10.32 5.97 0.54
N TRP A 117 9.89 6.59 1.64
CA TRP A 117 10.27 7.92 2.10
C TRP A 117 9.97 8.07 3.60
N GLU A 118 10.44 9.16 4.21
CA GLU A 118 10.03 9.55 5.58
C GLU A 118 8.70 10.32 5.56
N PHE A 119 8.54 11.19 4.57
CA PHE A 119 7.31 11.94 4.29
C PHE A 119 7.10 12.02 2.78
N ALA A 120 5.85 11.89 2.33
CA ALA A 120 5.49 12.04 0.93
C ALA A 120 5.48 13.53 0.52
N ARG A 121 6.66 14.10 0.23
CA ARG A 121 6.84 15.53 -0.02
C ARG A 121 7.77 15.84 -1.20
N PRO A 122 7.59 16.99 -1.88
CA PRO A 122 8.40 17.38 -3.04
C PRO A 122 9.90 17.57 -2.77
N ASP A 123 10.32 17.73 -1.52
CA ASP A 123 11.71 17.83 -1.10
C ASP A 123 12.40 16.46 -0.97
N ASP A 124 11.66 15.35 -1.01
CA ASP A 124 12.20 13.99 -1.08
C ASP A 124 12.35 13.53 -2.55
N PRO A 125 13.58 13.30 -3.05
CA PRO A 125 13.81 12.84 -4.42
C PRO A 125 13.12 11.51 -4.75
N ARG A 126 12.92 10.63 -3.76
CA ARG A 126 12.27 9.33 -3.91
C ARG A 126 10.79 9.50 -4.19
N TYR A 127 10.13 10.39 -3.43
CA TYR A 127 8.75 10.79 -3.67
C TYR A 127 8.59 11.34 -5.09
N VAL A 128 9.42 12.32 -5.48
CA VAL A 128 9.38 12.93 -6.82
C VAL A 128 9.58 11.89 -7.94
N MET A 129 10.43 10.89 -7.71
CA MET A 129 10.65 9.82 -8.68
C MET A 129 9.41 8.95 -8.86
N VAL A 130 8.83 8.49 -7.75
CA VAL A 130 7.62 7.64 -7.75
C VAL A 130 6.43 8.39 -8.35
N THR A 131 6.16 9.63 -7.95
CA THR A 131 5.01 10.39 -8.45
C THR A 131 5.12 10.78 -9.93
N ARG A 132 6.33 10.71 -10.50
CA ARG A 132 6.60 10.90 -11.94
C ARG A 132 6.62 9.61 -12.75
N GLY A 133 6.11 8.50 -12.21
CA GLY A 133 6.01 7.25 -12.95
C GLY A 133 7.33 6.46 -13.01
N LYS A 134 8.30 6.72 -12.12
CA LYS A 134 9.65 6.13 -12.18
C LYS A 134 9.94 5.18 -11.02
N LEU A 135 8.92 4.54 -10.44
CA LEU A 135 9.09 3.59 -9.34
C LEU A 135 10.00 2.42 -9.71
N SER A 136 9.87 1.82 -10.90
CA SER A 136 10.75 0.71 -11.32
C SER A 136 12.22 1.12 -11.36
N ARG A 137 12.51 2.31 -11.89
CA ARG A 137 13.88 2.86 -11.92
C ARG A 137 14.42 3.15 -10.51
N MET A 138 13.55 3.56 -9.58
CA MET A 138 13.94 3.71 -8.18
C MET A 138 14.34 2.35 -7.58
N LEU A 139 13.53 1.31 -7.78
CA LEU A 139 13.79 -0.04 -7.28
C LEU A 139 15.08 -0.66 -7.86
N GLU A 140 15.33 -0.46 -9.15
CA GLU A 140 16.60 -0.83 -9.80
C GLU A 140 17.79 -0.15 -9.12
N SER A 141 17.71 1.15 -8.86
CA SER A 141 18.79 1.91 -8.20
C SER A 141 19.07 1.40 -6.78
N TRP A 142 18.06 0.88 -6.10
CA TRP A 142 18.17 0.31 -4.76
C TRP A 142 18.62 -1.14 -4.76
N LYS A 143 18.74 -1.78 -5.94
CA LYS A 143 19.01 -3.22 -6.09
C LYS A 143 17.97 -4.07 -5.34
N ARG A 144 16.70 -3.64 -5.40
CA ARG A 144 15.56 -4.31 -4.76
C ARG A 144 14.57 -4.77 -5.85
N PRO A 145 14.85 -5.88 -6.55
CA PRO A 145 13.97 -6.34 -7.61
C PRO A 145 12.62 -6.76 -7.04
N VAL A 146 11.54 -6.32 -7.68
CA VAL A 146 10.18 -6.81 -7.47
C VAL A 146 9.63 -7.23 -8.85
N SER A 147 8.58 -8.05 -8.88
CA SER A 147 7.97 -8.44 -10.16
C SER A 147 7.40 -7.22 -10.90
N GLU A 148 7.42 -7.24 -12.23
CA GLU A 148 6.92 -6.12 -13.06
C GLU A 148 5.46 -5.76 -12.73
N LEU A 149 4.63 -6.79 -12.49
CA LEU A 149 3.24 -6.60 -12.10
C LEU A 149 3.10 -5.96 -10.70
N ALA A 150 4.00 -6.27 -9.76
CA ALA A 150 4.01 -5.62 -8.44
C ALA A 150 4.41 -4.15 -8.54
N ALA A 151 5.43 -3.85 -9.34
CA ALA A 151 5.89 -2.48 -9.59
C ALA A 151 4.80 -1.66 -10.29
N ASP A 152 4.11 -2.23 -11.27
CA ASP A 152 2.99 -1.60 -11.98
C ASP A 152 1.82 -1.28 -11.02
N LEU A 153 1.44 -2.24 -10.17
CA LEU A 153 0.41 -2.00 -9.14
C LEU A 153 0.82 -0.86 -8.19
N LEU A 154 2.02 -0.94 -7.61
CA LEU A 154 2.54 0.07 -6.69
C LEU A 154 2.57 1.46 -7.33
N GLN A 155 3.02 1.54 -8.58
CA GLN A 155 3.11 2.79 -9.32
C GLN A 155 1.74 3.44 -9.47
N LYS A 156 0.70 2.65 -9.77
CA LYS A 156 -0.68 3.17 -9.92
C LYS A 156 -1.37 3.45 -8.58
N MET A 157 -0.95 2.83 -7.49
CA MET A 157 -1.44 3.16 -6.14
C MET A 157 -0.80 4.44 -5.57
N LEU A 158 0.47 4.71 -5.91
CA LEU A 158 1.28 5.80 -5.36
C LEU A 158 1.36 7.03 -6.29
N MET A 159 0.26 7.31 -7.01
CA MET A 159 0.11 8.54 -7.78
C MET A 159 -0.16 9.73 -6.87
N GLU A 160 0.47 10.88 -7.14
CA GLU A 160 0.32 12.10 -6.33
C GLU A 160 -1.14 12.58 -6.31
N ASP A 161 -1.76 12.69 -7.49
CA ASP A 161 -3.17 13.03 -7.61
C ASP A 161 -4.06 11.85 -7.18
N PRO A 162 -4.91 12.00 -6.14
CA PRO A 162 -5.79 10.93 -5.68
C PRO A 162 -6.75 10.41 -6.76
N ARG A 163 -7.07 11.24 -7.76
CA ARG A 163 -7.96 10.88 -8.88
C ARG A 163 -7.29 10.00 -9.93
N GLN A 164 -5.96 9.94 -9.91
CA GLN A 164 -5.15 9.08 -10.80
C GLN A 164 -4.77 7.76 -10.14
N ARG A 165 -5.07 7.59 -8.84
CA ARG A 165 -4.86 6.33 -8.13
C ARG A 165 -5.92 5.33 -8.56
N LEU A 166 -5.55 4.05 -8.60
CA LEU A 166 -6.54 2.98 -8.69
C LEU A 166 -7.50 3.06 -7.51
N SER A 167 -8.78 2.87 -7.79
CA SER A 167 -9.79 2.57 -6.78
C SER A 167 -9.54 1.20 -6.15
N LEU A 168 -10.18 0.93 -5.00
CA LEU A 168 -10.03 -0.35 -4.33
C LEU A 168 -10.48 -1.53 -5.20
N SER A 169 -11.53 -1.35 -6.01
CA SER A 169 -11.96 -2.39 -6.96
C SER A 169 -10.86 -2.67 -7.98
N GLU A 170 -10.31 -1.62 -8.58
CA GLU A 170 -9.24 -1.77 -9.59
C GLU A 170 -7.95 -2.36 -8.99
N VAL A 171 -7.64 -2.06 -7.73
CA VAL A 171 -6.51 -2.69 -7.01
C VAL A 171 -6.77 -4.19 -6.80
N LYS A 172 -7.98 -4.56 -6.36
CA LYS A 172 -8.35 -5.97 -6.14
C LYS A 172 -8.37 -6.78 -7.43
N ASP A 173 -8.74 -6.15 -8.54
CA ASP A 173 -8.81 -6.77 -9.87
C ASP A 173 -7.45 -6.73 -10.61
N HIS A 174 -6.42 -6.13 -10.01
CA HIS A 174 -5.11 -6.00 -10.65
C HIS A 174 -4.47 -7.38 -10.87
N PRO A 175 -3.81 -7.63 -12.02
CA PRO A 175 -3.19 -8.93 -12.32
C PRO A 175 -2.25 -9.45 -11.22
N TRP A 176 -1.45 -8.57 -10.61
CA TRP A 176 -0.59 -8.96 -9.50
C TRP A 176 -1.33 -9.52 -8.27
N VAL A 177 -2.57 -9.06 -8.02
CA VAL A 177 -3.38 -9.48 -6.87
C VAL A 177 -4.12 -10.78 -7.18
N VAL A 178 -4.70 -10.89 -8.38
CA VAL A 178 -5.55 -12.04 -8.77
C VAL A 178 -4.75 -13.24 -9.27
N ASP A 179 -3.55 -13.03 -9.81
CA ASP A 179 -2.75 -14.11 -10.35
C ASP A 179 -2.13 -14.94 -9.21
N GLN A 180 -2.54 -16.22 -9.13
CA GLN A 180 -2.05 -17.17 -8.13
C GLN A 180 -0.77 -17.90 -8.58
N THR A 181 -0.20 -17.56 -9.73
CA THR A 181 1.07 -18.14 -10.15
C THR A 181 2.17 -17.78 -9.14
N PRO A 182 2.91 -18.78 -8.62
CA PRO A 182 4.04 -18.54 -7.74
C PRO A 182 5.05 -17.63 -8.46
N GLU A 183 5.47 -16.54 -7.82
CA GLU A 183 6.54 -15.71 -8.38
C GLU A 183 7.81 -16.56 -8.48
N THR A 184 8.27 -16.79 -9.71
CA THR A 184 9.53 -17.49 -9.96
C THR A 184 10.64 -16.63 -9.36
N ASN A 185 11.18 -17.04 -8.20
CA ASN A 185 12.33 -16.37 -7.59
C ASN A 185 13.53 -16.45 -8.54
N ILE A 186 13.83 -15.36 -9.26
CA ILE A 186 15.00 -15.26 -10.14
C ILE A 186 16.33 -15.27 -9.33
N THR A 187 16.29 -15.23 -8.00
CA THR A 187 17.47 -15.01 -7.16
C THR A 187 18.16 -16.26 -6.60
N ASN A 188 17.68 -17.49 -6.84
CA ASN A 188 18.31 -18.69 -6.26
C ASN A 188 19.25 -19.47 -7.20
N SER A 189 19.36 -19.13 -8.49
CA SER A 189 20.20 -19.89 -9.44
C SER A 189 21.66 -19.39 -9.55
N MET A 190 22.00 -18.24 -8.98
CA MET A 190 23.37 -17.68 -9.07
C MET A 190 24.22 -17.85 -7.79
N LEU A 191 23.68 -18.44 -6.71
CA LEU A 191 24.42 -18.62 -5.45
C LEU A 191 24.85 -20.08 -5.16
N TYR A 192 24.46 -21.04 -6.00
CA TYR A 192 24.78 -22.47 -5.82
C TYR A 192 25.63 -23.08 -6.94
N GLN A 193 26.44 -22.27 -7.63
CA GLN A 193 27.51 -22.78 -8.48
C GLN A 193 28.84 -22.17 -8.03
N GLY A 194 29.48 -22.82 -7.06
CA GLY A 194 30.81 -22.42 -6.59
C GLY A 194 31.34 -23.33 -5.49
N ASN A 195 32.18 -24.28 -5.89
CA ASN A 195 33.04 -25.17 -5.10
C ASN A 195 32.40 -26.35 -4.36
N ASP A 196 32.20 -27.43 -5.12
CA ASP A 196 32.48 -28.78 -4.63
C ASP A 196 33.71 -29.31 -5.39
N SER A 197 34.88 -29.26 -4.76
CA SER A 197 36.03 -30.08 -5.15
C SER A 197 37.08 -30.18 -4.04
N SER A 198 37.41 -31.44 -3.74
CA SER A 198 38.57 -32.00 -3.02
C SER A 198 38.63 -31.88 -1.49
N ASP A 199 38.00 -32.86 -0.86
CA ASP A 199 38.64 -33.87 0.01
C ASP A 199 40.18 -33.93 -0.11
N GLN A 200 40.90 -33.82 1.03
CA GLN A 200 42.01 -34.67 1.46
C GLN A 200 42.42 -34.28 2.89
N GLY A 201 42.34 -35.25 3.79
CA GLY A 201 42.53 -35.05 5.22
C GLY A 201 43.97 -34.98 5.70
N TRP A 202 44.12 -34.78 7.01
CA TRP A 202 45.24 -35.31 7.77
C TRP A 202 44.79 -35.59 9.22
N ARG A 203 45.12 -36.80 9.69
CA ARG A 203 45.23 -37.14 11.12
C ARG A 203 46.64 -36.74 11.57
N THR A 204 46.76 -36.02 12.69
CA THR A 204 47.30 -36.47 13.99
C THR A 204 47.19 -35.32 14.97
#